data_AF-A0A1H6TV47-F1
#
_entry.id   AF-A0A1H6TV47-F1
#
_cell.length_a   1.000
_cell.length_b   1.000
_cell.length_c   1.000
_cell.angle_alpha   90.00
_cell.angle_beta   90.00
_cell.angle_gamma   90.00
#
_symmetry.space_group_name_H-M   'P 1'
#
loop_
_entity.id
_entity.type
_entity.pdbx_description
1 polymer ?
#
loop_
_entity_poly.entity_id
_entity_poly.type
_entity_poly.pdbx_seq_one_letter_code
_entity_poly.pdbx_strand_id
1 'polypeptide(L)'
;MSEITIVSGFFDIGRGDMAGFQRSTQKYVEYFRFWARMKNKLVVYTDKVTAEQVLKIRDSFHLKDRTRIIIIDDVYKLEPDLFKQICVVTDNKEAVNFRTCPQNPESWNPKYNYVTCLKPYFVADAVKNGYADGMVAWVDFGYNHGGQTCIHAEEFDFLWCYDFTPKIHLFAMEPMDDMPVFEIVRTMRAYIAGAIMAAPAPLWQEFADLYKQSVLHLTHCGFADDDQTVSVMAYRENPDLFEIHPVDDWFIALKEVGGEHLTRASKIQYKESKKQAQALWQAGNYTQALKWYGKYAREKLQTKR
;
A
#
# COMPACT_ATOMS: atom_id res chain seq x y z
N MET A 1 20.11 6.77 -15.38
CA MET A 1 18.98 6.18 -14.65
C MET A 1 18.97 4.68 -14.93
N SER A 2 19.07 3.85 -13.88
CA SER A 2 18.97 2.39 -14.02
C SER A 2 17.51 1.96 -14.02
N GLU A 3 17.23 0.82 -14.66
CA GLU A 3 15.96 0.12 -14.49
C GLU A 3 15.70 -0.18 -13.01
N ILE A 4 14.45 0.01 -12.58
CA ILE A 4 13.99 -0.40 -11.25
C ILE A 4 13.47 -1.84 -11.31
N THR A 5 13.91 -2.70 -10.39
CA THR A 5 13.28 -4.03 -10.25
C THR A 5 12.02 -3.91 -9.39
N ILE A 6 10.89 -4.43 -9.87
CA ILE A 6 9.63 -4.41 -9.14
C ILE A 6 9.45 -5.73 -8.39
N VAL A 7 9.09 -5.64 -7.12
CA VAL A 7 8.65 -6.77 -6.30
C VAL A 7 7.19 -6.54 -5.91
N SER A 8 6.38 -7.58 -6.00
CA SER A 8 4.97 -7.56 -5.64
C SER A 8 4.59 -8.86 -4.94
N GLY A 9 3.48 -8.88 -4.21
CA GLY A 9 2.95 -10.11 -3.65
C GLY A 9 1.46 -10.10 -3.42
N PHE A 10 0.86 -11.28 -3.48
CA PHE A 10 -0.56 -11.49 -3.21
C PHE A 10 -0.80 -12.87 -2.60
N PHE A 11 -1.57 -12.90 -1.51
CA PHE A 11 -2.01 -14.13 -0.87
C PHE A 11 -3.50 -13.99 -0.56
N ASP A 12 -4.29 -14.99 -0.93
CA ASP A 12 -5.70 -15.00 -0.59
C ASP A 12 -5.89 -15.26 0.91
N ILE A 13 -6.18 -14.19 1.64
CA ILE A 13 -6.48 -14.23 3.07
C ILE A 13 -7.98 -14.36 3.37
N GLY A 14 -8.82 -14.62 2.35
CA GLY A 14 -10.28 -14.64 2.46
C GLY A 14 -10.91 -13.25 2.41
N ARG A 15 -10.31 -12.29 1.70
CA ARG A 15 -10.90 -10.94 1.56
C ARG A 15 -12.26 -10.95 0.88
N GLY A 16 -12.55 -11.94 0.04
CA GLY A 16 -13.86 -12.09 -0.61
C GLY A 16 -15.03 -12.18 0.37
N ASP A 17 -14.78 -12.68 1.58
CA ASP A 17 -15.80 -12.92 2.60
C ASP A 17 -15.84 -11.83 3.69
N MET A 18 -14.98 -10.81 3.58
CA MET A 18 -14.92 -9.70 4.56
C MET A 18 -16.04 -8.69 4.30
N ALA A 19 -17.13 -8.78 5.07
CA ALA A 19 -18.29 -7.91 4.93
C ALA A 19 -17.94 -6.40 4.93
N GLY A 20 -18.34 -5.68 3.88
CA GLY A 20 -18.05 -4.25 3.70
C GLY A 20 -16.68 -3.94 3.08
N PHE A 21 -15.80 -4.94 2.98
CA PHE A 21 -14.44 -4.82 2.47
C PHE A 21 -14.11 -5.89 1.41
N GLN A 22 -15.14 -6.49 0.80
CA GLN A 22 -15.00 -7.63 -0.09
C GLN A 22 -14.16 -7.28 -1.31
N ARG A 23 -13.12 -8.07 -1.52
CA ARG A 23 -12.34 -8.08 -2.77
C ARG A 23 -11.97 -9.52 -3.07
N SER A 24 -12.51 -10.06 -4.15
CA SER A 24 -12.17 -11.41 -4.59
C SER A 24 -10.74 -11.47 -5.14
N THR A 25 -10.15 -12.65 -5.12
CA THR A 25 -8.87 -12.93 -5.79
C THR A 25 -8.92 -12.54 -7.26
N GLN A 26 -10.02 -12.83 -7.96
CA GLN A 26 -10.22 -12.40 -9.34
C GLN A 26 -10.16 -10.87 -9.50
N LYS A 27 -10.68 -10.11 -8.53
CA LYS A 27 -10.64 -8.65 -8.56
C LYS A 27 -9.21 -8.12 -8.44
N TYR A 28 -8.40 -8.72 -7.57
CA TYR A 28 -6.99 -8.39 -7.46
C TYR A 28 -6.21 -8.74 -8.72
N VAL A 29 -6.54 -9.85 -9.37
CA VAL A 29 -5.92 -10.27 -10.63
C VAL A 29 -6.26 -9.31 -11.78
N GLU A 30 -7.48 -8.77 -11.81
CA GLU A 30 -7.85 -7.67 -12.73
C GLU A 30 -7.04 -6.40 -12.46
N TYR A 31 -6.87 -6.02 -11.19
CA TYR A 31 -6.04 -4.87 -10.81
C TYR A 31 -4.59 -5.07 -11.21
N PHE A 32 -4.03 -6.25 -10.96
CA PHE A 32 -2.69 -6.61 -11.41
C PHE A 32 -2.57 -6.48 -12.93
N ARG A 33 -3.51 -7.06 -13.70
CA ARG A 33 -3.52 -6.97 -15.17
C ARG A 33 -3.47 -5.53 -15.69
N PHE A 34 -4.05 -4.59 -14.96
CA PHE A 34 -4.10 -3.17 -15.36
C PHE A 34 -2.71 -2.55 -15.48
N TRP A 35 -1.82 -2.81 -14.52
CA TRP A 35 -0.47 -2.23 -14.49
C TRP A 35 0.62 -3.22 -14.93
N ALA A 36 0.31 -4.52 -15.05
CA ALA A 36 1.25 -5.58 -15.41
C ALA A 36 1.85 -5.49 -16.83
N ARG A 37 1.63 -4.40 -17.58
CA ARG A 37 2.31 -4.09 -18.84
C ARG A 37 3.67 -3.40 -18.64
N MET A 38 4.00 -2.99 -17.42
CA MET A 38 5.30 -2.38 -17.13
C MET A 38 6.46 -3.29 -17.54
N LYS A 39 7.40 -2.74 -18.30
CA LYS A 39 8.50 -3.48 -18.95
C LYS A 39 9.62 -3.85 -17.97
N ASN A 40 9.52 -3.44 -16.71
CA ASN A 40 10.47 -3.76 -15.66
C ASN A 40 10.57 -5.28 -15.40
N LYS A 41 11.73 -5.71 -14.90
CA LYS A 41 11.87 -6.97 -14.18
C LYS A 41 10.86 -6.99 -13.03
N LEU A 42 10.11 -8.09 -12.94
CA LEU A 42 9.07 -8.28 -11.94
C LEU A 42 9.31 -9.58 -11.17
N VAL A 43 9.36 -9.49 -9.84
CA VAL A 43 9.35 -10.65 -8.93
C VAL A 43 8.01 -10.67 -8.20
N VAL A 44 7.30 -11.79 -8.24
CA VAL A 44 5.99 -11.94 -7.59
C VAL A 44 6.01 -13.09 -6.57
N TYR A 45 5.68 -12.77 -5.32
CA TYR A 45 5.47 -13.75 -4.25
C TYR A 45 3.99 -14.07 -4.10
N THR A 46 3.59 -15.33 -4.32
CA THR A 46 2.16 -15.68 -4.30
C THR A 46 1.93 -17.19 -4.14
N ASP A 47 0.67 -17.60 -4.03
CA ASP A 47 0.28 -19.01 -4.02
C ASP A 47 0.30 -19.63 -5.44
N LYS A 48 0.25 -20.95 -5.51
CA LYS A 48 0.32 -21.68 -6.79
C LYS A 48 -0.80 -21.33 -7.77
N VAL A 49 -2.02 -21.08 -7.30
CA VAL A 49 -3.18 -20.79 -8.15
C VAL A 49 -3.01 -19.40 -8.78
N THR A 50 -2.65 -18.41 -7.98
CA THR A 50 -2.41 -17.04 -8.44
C THR A 50 -1.17 -16.97 -9.35
N ALA A 51 -0.12 -17.75 -9.07
CA ALA A 51 1.09 -17.83 -9.89
C ALA A 51 0.79 -18.12 -11.37
N GLU A 52 -0.09 -19.08 -11.64
CA GLU A 52 -0.48 -19.42 -13.02
C GLU A 52 -1.17 -18.25 -13.73
N GLN A 53 -1.98 -17.47 -13.01
CA GLN A 53 -2.68 -16.31 -13.56
C GLN A 53 -1.71 -15.17 -13.86
N VAL A 54 -0.75 -14.91 -12.97
CA VAL A 54 0.32 -13.93 -13.17
C VAL A 54 1.14 -14.24 -14.42
N LEU A 55 1.57 -15.50 -14.60
CA LEU A 55 2.31 -15.90 -15.80
C LEU A 55 1.48 -15.71 -17.06
N LYS A 56 0.21 -16.14 -17.07
CA LYS A 56 -0.69 -15.95 -18.22
C LYS A 56 -0.85 -14.47 -18.58
N ILE A 57 -0.99 -13.60 -17.58
CA ILE A 57 -1.10 -12.15 -17.80
C ILE A 57 0.19 -11.58 -18.40
N ARG A 58 1.34 -11.86 -17.78
CA ARG A 58 2.64 -11.33 -18.22
C ARG A 58 3.04 -11.88 -19.59
N ASP A 59 2.75 -13.14 -19.88
CA ASP A 59 2.95 -13.76 -21.20
C ASP A 59 2.08 -13.09 -22.28
N SER A 60 0.84 -12.71 -21.96
CA SER A 60 -0.02 -11.97 -22.89
C SER A 60 0.50 -10.56 -23.26
N PHE A 61 1.50 -10.05 -22.53
CA PHE A 61 2.21 -8.82 -22.83
C PHE A 61 3.66 -9.05 -23.29
N HIS A 62 4.05 -10.31 -23.56
CA HIS A 62 5.41 -10.71 -23.95
C HIS A 62 6.48 -10.41 -22.88
N LEU A 63 6.08 -10.44 -21.61
CA LEU A 63 6.94 -10.10 -20.46
C LEU A 63 7.23 -11.31 -19.56
N LYS A 64 6.94 -12.53 -20.03
CA LYS A 64 7.18 -13.77 -19.28
C LYS A 64 8.66 -13.91 -18.86
N ASP A 65 9.60 -13.67 -19.77
CA ASP A 65 11.04 -13.76 -19.49
C ASP A 65 11.56 -12.65 -18.57
N ARG A 66 10.74 -11.61 -18.33
CA ARG A 66 11.01 -10.54 -17.36
C ARG A 66 10.26 -10.74 -16.05
N THR A 67 9.69 -11.92 -15.83
CA THR A 67 8.84 -12.20 -14.68
C THR A 67 9.34 -13.44 -13.97
N ARG A 68 9.66 -13.28 -12.69
CA ARG A 68 9.97 -14.37 -11.77
C ARG A 68 8.83 -14.53 -10.78
N ILE A 69 8.43 -15.78 -10.52
CA ILE A 69 7.42 -16.07 -9.50
C ILE A 69 8.04 -16.96 -8.43
N ILE A 70 7.78 -16.60 -7.18
CA ILE A 70 8.15 -17.36 -5.99
C ILE A 70 6.85 -17.86 -5.37
N ILE A 71 6.68 -19.19 -5.39
CA ILE A 71 5.49 -19.83 -4.84
C ILE A 71 5.71 -20.05 -3.34
N ILE A 72 4.78 -19.58 -2.53
CA ILE A 72 4.73 -19.83 -1.10
C ILE A 72 3.41 -20.53 -0.78
N ASP A 73 3.49 -21.79 -0.35
CA ASP A 73 2.32 -22.60 -0.04
C ASP A 73 1.57 -22.10 1.20
N ASP A 74 2.31 -21.59 2.19
CA ASP A 74 1.75 -21.06 3.43
C ASP A 74 2.57 -19.86 3.92
N VAL A 75 2.03 -18.66 3.69
CA VAL A 75 2.67 -17.39 4.06
C VAL A 75 2.85 -17.23 5.58
N TYR A 76 2.03 -17.90 6.39
CA TYR A 76 2.07 -17.80 7.85
C TYR A 76 3.24 -18.60 8.46
N LYS A 77 3.93 -19.42 7.67
CA LYS A 77 5.13 -20.15 8.09
C LYS A 77 6.43 -19.37 7.93
N LEU A 78 6.40 -18.21 7.27
CA LEU A 78 7.59 -17.37 7.10
C LEU A 78 8.07 -16.81 8.44
N GLU A 79 7.15 -16.24 9.22
CA GLU A 79 7.39 -15.64 10.53
C GLU A 79 6.31 -16.10 11.53
N PRO A 80 6.32 -17.38 11.93
CA PRO A 80 5.21 -18.00 12.66
C PRO A 80 4.99 -17.39 14.05
N ASP A 81 6.07 -16.99 14.74
CA ASP A 81 5.97 -16.34 16.05
C ASP A 81 5.38 -14.94 15.94
N LEU A 82 5.77 -14.18 14.90
CA LEU A 82 5.19 -12.86 14.63
C LEU A 82 3.69 -12.98 14.34
N PHE A 83 3.31 -13.92 13.45
CA PHE A 83 1.91 -14.17 13.14
C PHE A 83 1.10 -14.57 14.38
N LYS A 84 1.67 -15.44 15.22
CA LYS A 84 1.04 -15.84 16.49
C LYS A 84 0.81 -14.65 17.42
N GLN A 85 1.77 -13.73 17.55
CA GLN A 85 1.59 -12.53 18.38
C GLN A 85 0.48 -11.62 17.84
N ILE A 86 0.43 -11.42 16.52
CA ILE A 86 -0.65 -10.65 15.88
C ILE A 86 -2.01 -11.30 16.17
N CYS A 87 -2.13 -12.63 16.05
CA CYS A 87 -3.34 -13.36 16.39
C CYS A 87 -3.77 -13.10 17.86
N VAL A 88 -2.85 -13.17 18.83
CA VAL A 88 -3.17 -12.95 20.24
C VAL A 88 -3.76 -11.55 20.47
N VAL A 89 -3.16 -10.50 19.92
CA VAL A 89 -3.62 -9.13 20.17
C VAL A 89 -4.90 -8.78 19.41
N THR A 90 -5.10 -9.33 18.20
CA THR A 90 -6.34 -9.11 17.43
C THR A 90 -7.55 -9.86 17.99
N ASP A 91 -7.35 -10.91 18.80
CA ASP A 91 -8.43 -11.61 19.50
C ASP A 91 -8.98 -10.80 20.70
N ASN A 92 -8.18 -9.86 21.23
CA ASN A 92 -8.59 -8.99 22.32
C ASN A 92 -9.61 -7.93 21.84
N LYS A 93 -10.88 -8.10 22.22
CA LYS A 93 -11.96 -7.19 21.83
C LYS A 93 -11.82 -5.77 22.37
N GLU A 94 -11.17 -5.57 23.52
CA GLU A 94 -10.90 -4.22 24.02
C GLU A 94 -9.92 -3.48 23.10
N ALA A 95 -8.90 -4.17 22.59
CA ALA A 95 -7.95 -3.58 21.63
C ALA A 95 -8.61 -3.28 20.28
N VAL A 96 -9.51 -4.14 19.81
CA VAL A 96 -10.30 -3.89 18.58
C VAL A 96 -11.22 -2.67 18.78
N ASN A 97 -11.95 -2.62 19.89
CA ASN A 97 -12.94 -1.58 20.19
C ASN A 97 -12.32 -0.23 20.60
N PHE A 98 -11.03 -0.21 20.92
CA PHE A 98 -10.28 1.03 21.14
C PHE A 98 -10.28 1.94 19.90
N ARG A 99 -10.37 1.36 18.70
CA ARG A 99 -10.31 2.07 17.42
C ARG A 99 -11.63 2.74 17.06
N THR A 100 -11.57 3.84 16.31
CA THR A 100 -12.75 4.57 15.83
C THR A 100 -13.51 3.84 14.72
N CYS A 101 -12.85 2.93 14.01
CA CYS A 101 -13.46 2.08 12.97
C CYS A 101 -13.13 0.60 13.21
N PRO A 102 -13.69 -0.01 14.27
CA PRO A 102 -13.37 -1.39 14.66
C PRO A 102 -13.75 -2.43 13.61
N GLN A 103 -14.62 -2.09 12.66
CA GLN A 103 -15.01 -2.94 11.54
C GLN A 103 -13.94 -3.08 10.43
N ASN A 104 -12.99 -2.15 10.37
CA ASN A 104 -11.95 -2.18 9.34
C ASN A 104 -11.04 -3.43 9.52
N PRO A 105 -10.58 -4.06 8.43
CA PRO A 105 -9.77 -5.28 8.52
C PRO A 105 -8.51 -5.12 9.38
N GLU A 106 -7.85 -3.95 9.35
CA GLU A 106 -6.66 -3.70 10.16
C GLU A 106 -6.92 -3.74 11.68
N SER A 107 -8.17 -3.57 12.10
CA SER A 107 -8.58 -3.62 13.50
C SER A 107 -8.66 -5.04 14.06
N TRP A 108 -9.13 -6.01 13.27
CA TRP A 108 -9.56 -7.32 13.79
C TRP A 108 -9.01 -8.52 13.02
N ASN A 109 -8.44 -8.33 11.83
CA ASN A 109 -8.05 -9.44 10.97
C ASN A 109 -6.53 -9.67 11.04
N PRO A 110 -6.06 -10.71 11.75
CA PRO A 110 -4.62 -10.96 11.89
C PRO A 110 -3.95 -11.30 10.56
N LYS A 111 -4.67 -11.95 9.64
CA LYS A 111 -4.13 -12.29 8.31
C LYS A 111 -3.86 -11.03 7.50
N TYR A 112 -4.75 -10.04 7.57
CA TYR A 112 -4.59 -8.74 6.90
C TYR A 112 -3.38 -7.99 7.43
N ASN A 113 -3.26 -7.83 8.75
CA ASN A 113 -2.13 -7.14 9.38
C ASN A 113 -0.81 -7.85 9.06
N TYR A 114 -0.79 -9.17 9.12
CA TYR A 114 0.42 -9.94 8.83
C TYR A 114 0.87 -9.79 7.37
N VAL A 115 0.00 -10.03 6.37
CA VAL A 115 0.43 -9.98 4.96
C VAL A 115 0.80 -8.57 4.50
N THR A 116 0.16 -7.52 5.06
CA THR A 116 0.53 -6.12 4.76
C THR A 116 1.89 -5.78 5.34
N CYS A 117 2.22 -6.27 6.54
CA CYS A 117 3.53 -6.02 7.15
C CYS A 117 4.69 -6.81 6.50
N LEU A 118 4.41 -7.84 5.69
CA LEU A 118 5.45 -8.62 5.01
C LEU A 118 6.00 -7.97 3.72
N LYS A 119 5.52 -6.78 3.32
CA LYS A 119 5.97 -6.13 2.07
C LYS A 119 7.50 -5.99 2.01
N PRO A 120 8.19 -5.37 2.99
CA PRO A 120 9.65 -5.25 2.92
C PRO A 120 10.37 -6.59 3.07
N TYR A 121 9.79 -7.56 3.79
CA TYR A 121 10.34 -8.92 3.91
C TYR A 121 10.49 -9.57 2.53
N PHE A 122 9.47 -9.50 1.67
CA PHE A 122 9.53 -10.08 0.33
C PHE A 122 10.56 -9.39 -0.55
N VAL A 123 10.73 -8.08 -0.42
CA VAL A 123 11.76 -7.36 -1.19
C VAL A 123 13.16 -7.72 -0.69
N ALA A 124 13.37 -7.80 0.63
CA ALA A 124 14.62 -8.24 1.22
C ALA A 124 14.97 -9.67 0.80
N ASP A 125 13.99 -10.58 0.76
CA ASP A 125 14.17 -11.95 0.26
C ASP A 125 14.55 -11.96 -1.24
N ALA A 126 13.91 -11.14 -2.07
CA ALA A 126 14.23 -11.03 -3.49
C ALA A 126 15.67 -10.55 -3.71
N VAL A 127 16.12 -9.57 -2.92
CA VAL A 127 17.51 -9.08 -2.93
C VAL A 127 18.48 -10.16 -2.48
N LYS A 128 18.21 -10.78 -1.33
CA LYS A 128 19.06 -11.82 -0.73
C LYS A 128 19.30 -13.00 -1.67
N ASN A 129 18.28 -13.39 -2.44
CA ASN A 129 18.37 -14.50 -3.39
C ASN A 129 18.86 -14.07 -4.79
N GLY A 130 19.25 -12.80 -4.98
CA GLY A 130 19.76 -12.28 -6.25
C GLY A 130 18.70 -12.15 -7.34
N TYR A 131 17.42 -12.06 -6.97
CA TYR A 131 16.31 -11.84 -7.90
C TYR A 131 16.07 -10.36 -8.19
N ALA A 132 16.54 -9.48 -7.30
CA ALA A 132 16.47 -8.03 -7.43
C ALA A 132 17.80 -7.39 -6.99
N ASP A 133 18.20 -6.33 -7.69
CA ASP A 133 19.41 -5.56 -7.44
C ASP A 133 19.21 -4.08 -7.80
N GLY A 134 20.21 -3.25 -7.51
CA GLY A 134 20.16 -1.80 -7.80
C GLY A 134 19.08 -1.08 -7.00
N MET A 135 18.21 -0.34 -7.68
CA MET A 135 17.01 0.26 -7.09
C MET A 135 15.84 -0.71 -7.20
N VAL A 136 15.21 -1.03 -6.08
CA VAL A 136 14.11 -2.01 -6.02
C VAL A 136 12.89 -1.34 -5.43
N ALA A 137 11.72 -1.61 -6.01
CA ALA A 137 10.46 -1.06 -5.55
C ALA A 137 9.47 -2.17 -5.20
N TRP A 138 8.81 -2.03 -4.04
CA TRP A 138 7.54 -2.70 -3.81
C TRP A 138 6.44 -1.98 -4.57
N VAL A 139 5.60 -2.72 -5.30
CA VAL A 139 4.35 -2.24 -5.87
C VAL A 139 3.25 -3.20 -5.45
N ASP A 140 2.18 -2.69 -4.83
CA ASP A 140 1.05 -3.52 -4.42
C ASP A 140 0.48 -4.29 -5.62
N PHE A 141 0.18 -5.57 -5.43
CA PHE A 141 -0.39 -6.40 -6.50
C PHE A 141 -1.68 -5.79 -7.08
N GLY A 142 -2.50 -5.22 -6.20
CA GLY A 142 -3.73 -4.50 -6.56
C GLY A 142 -3.55 -3.01 -6.89
N TYR A 143 -2.33 -2.55 -7.16
CA TYR A 143 -2.01 -1.13 -7.38
C TYR A 143 -3.00 -0.45 -8.34
N ASN A 144 -3.33 0.81 -8.03
CA ASN A 144 -4.23 1.68 -8.79
C ASN A 144 -5.67 1.15 -8.95
N HIS A 145 -6.04 0.03 -8.30
CA HIS A 145 -7.39 -0.54 -8.28
C HIS A 145 -8.09 -0.55 -9.65
N GLY A 146 -7.34 -0.90 -10.71
CA GLY A 146 -7.90 -1.00 -12.06
C GLY A 146 -8.32 0.34 -12.67
N GLY A 147 -7.64 1.43 -12.32
CA GLY A 147 -7.84 2.73 -12.94
C GLY A 147 -8.41 3.81 -12.02
N GLN A 148 -8.29 3.65 -10.70
CA GLN A 148 -8.81 4.60 -9.73
C GLN A 148 -8.15 5.99 -9.85
N THR A 149 -6.83 6.01 -10.08
CA THR A 149 -6.04 7.25 -10.11
C THR A 149 -5.45 7.50 -11.49
N CYS A 150 -4.75 6.51 -12.08
CA CYS A 150 -4.26 6.58 -13.45
C CYS A 150 -5.19 5.76 -14.35
N ILE A 151 -5.81 6.36 -15.37
CA ILE A 151 -7.04 5.82 -15.97
C ILE A 151 -6.86 4.94 -17.20
N HIS A 152 -5.68 4.95 -17.84
CA HIS A 152 -5.43 4.18 -19.05
C HIS A 152 -4.40 3.08 -18.80
N ALA A 153 -4.81 1.82 -18.94
CA ALA A 153 -3.93 0.67 -18.71
C ALA A 153 -2.79 0.61 -19.75
N GLU A 154 -3.03 1.14 -20.96
CA GLU A 154 -2.06 1.18 -22.05
C GLU A 154 -0.84 2.04 -21.71
N GLU A 155 -1.00 3.06 -20.87
CA GLU A 155 0.09 3.96 -20.48
C GLU A 155 1.06 3.29 -19.50
N PHE A 156 0.69 2.15 -18.91
CA PHE A 156 1.60 1.33 -18.10
C PHE A 156 2.60 0.53 -18.94
N ASP A 157 2.53 0.57 -20.27
CA ASP A 157 3.47 -0.10 -21.18
C ASP A 157 4.80 0.67 -21.37
N PHE A 158 5.49 0.92 -20.26
CA PHE A 158 6.77 1.63 -20.23
C PHE A 158 7.79 0.93 -19.32
N LEU A 159 9.06 1.27 -19.50
CA LEU A 159 10.14 0.88 -18.58
C LEU A 159 10.27 1.98 -17.54
N TRP A 160 9.97 1.67 -16.28
CA TRP A 160 10.09 2.62 -15.19
C TRP A 160 11.55 2.77 -14.76
N CYS A 161 12.06 3.99 -14.88
CA CYS A 161 13.37 4.43 -14.45
C CYS A 161 13.20 5.76 -13.71
N TYR A 162 13.85 5.91 -12.56
CA TYR A 162 13.84 7.17 -11.80
C TYR A 162 15.14 7.30 -11.00
N ASP A 163 15.60 8.53 -10.80
CA ASP A 163 16.85 8.84 -10.09
C ASP A 163 16.59 9.09 -8.60
N PHE A 164 16.24 8.03 -7.90
CA PHE A 164 16.07 8.05 -6.44
C PHE A 164 17.42 8.29 -5.74
N THR A 165 17.40 9.02 -4.62
CA THR A 165 18.56 9.16 -3.75
C THR A 165 18.88 7.79 -3.09
N PRO A 166 20.06 7.59 -2.48
CA PRO A 166 20.39 6.30 -1.85
C PRO A 166 19.70 6.12 -0.49
N LYS A 167 18.38 6.32 -0.42
CA LYS A 167 17.53 6.25 0.78
C LYS A 167 16.31 5.34 0.56
N ILE A 168 15.58 5.07 1.65
CA ILE A 168 14.27 4.43 1.59
C ILE A 168 13.22 5.50 1.31
N HIS A 169 12.49 5.34 0.21
CA HIS A 169 11.48 6.28 -0.25
C HIS A 169 10.08 5.80 0.10
N LEU A 170 9.38 6.62 0.88
CA LEU A 170 7.98 6.42 1.25
C LEU A 170 7.14 7.62 0.79
N PHE A 171 5.86 7.38 0.53
CA PHE A 171 4.94 8.39 0.01
C PHE A 171 3.89 8.73 1.07
N ALA A 172 3.77 9.99 1.45
CA ALA A 172 2.95 10.43 2.57
C ALA A 172 1.74 11.25 2.10
N MET A 173 0.54 10.78 2.45
CA MET A 173 -0.74 11.48 2.24
C MET A 173 -0.88 12.71 3.15
N GLU A 174 -0.15 12.72 4.27
CA GLU A 174 -0.17 13.77 5.26
C GLU A 174 1.25 14.05 5.77
N PRO A 175 1.56 15.28 6.22
CA PRO A 175 2.86 15.60 6.79
C PRO A 175 3.18 14.70 7.99
N MET A 176 4.44 14.25 8.07
CA MET A 176 4.93 13.53 9.24
C MET A 176 4.94 14.46 10.45
N ASP A 177 4.37 14.01 11.57
CA ASP A 177 4.27 14.74 12.82
C ASP A 177 4.63 13.83 14.02
N ASP A 178 4.53 14.38 15.24
CA ASP A 178 4.83 13.67 16.50
C ASP A 178 3.60 13.02 17.14
N MET A 179 2.50 12.80 16.39
CA MET A 179 1.30 12.17 16.94
C MET A 179 1.64 10.81 17.58
N PRO A 180 1.27 10.56 18.85
CA PRO A 180 1.54 9.29 19.51
C PRO A 180 1.01 8.11 18.71
N VAL A 181 1.80 7.03 18.58
CA VAL A 181 1.41 5.85 17.77
C VAL A 181 0.06 5.29 18.19
N PHE A 182 -0.26 5.28 19.49
CA PHE A 182 -1.58 4.82 19.96
C PHE A 182 -2.72 5.71 19.50
N GLU A 183 -2.50 7.00 19.31
CA GLU A 183 -3.51 7.91 18.74
C GLU A 183 -3.70 7.64 17.25
N ILE A 184 -2.62 7.30 16.52
CA ILE A 184 -2.69 6.84 15.13
C ILE A 184 -3.52 5.56 15.04
N VAL A 185 -3.22 4.55 15.85
CA VAL A 185 -3.99 3.29 15.95
C VAL A 185 -5.46 3.55 16.28
N ARG A 186 -5.71 4.41 17.28
CA ARG A 186 -7.06 4.76 17.75
C ARG A 186 -7.89 5.42 16.66
N THR A 187 -7.33 6.42 16.00
CA THR A 187 -8.03 7.24 14.99
C THR A 187 -7.97 6.65 13.59
N MET A 188 -7.11 5.66 13.38
CA MET A 188 -6.86 4.99 12.10
C MET A 188 -6.40 5.99 11.03
N ARG A 189 -5.59 6.97 11.44
CA ARG A 189 -5.04 8.02 10.57
C ARG A 189 -3.94 7.44 9.69
N ALA A 190 -4.08 7.59 8.38
CA ALA A 190 -3.13 7.10 7.40
C ALA A 190 -2.15 8.19 6.97
N TYR A 191 -0.88 8.09 7.39
CA TYR A 191 0.18 9.00 6.95
C TYR A 191 0.83 8.50 5.66
N ILE A 192 1.34 7.27 5.68
CA ILE A 192 2.07 6.68 4.56
C ILE A 192 1.11 5.88 3.66
N ALA A 193 1.13 6.18 2.37
CA ALA A 193 0.48 5.37 1.34
C ALA A 193 1.35 4.14 1.04
N GLY A 194 0.93 2.97 1.54
CA GLY A 194 1.68 1.72 1.40
C GLY A 194 1.72 1.10 -0.01
N ALA A 195 1.19 1.78 -1.02
CA ALA A 195 1.02 1.22 -2.36
C ALA A 195 2.33 1.06 -3.14
N ILE A 196 3.28 1.97 -2.93
CA ILE A 196 4.62 1.95 -3.54
C ILE A 196 5.64 2.31 -2.47
N MET A 197 6.75 1.59 -2.44
CA MET A 197 7.95 1.88 -1.64
C MET A 197 9.16 1.61 -2.51
N ALA A 198 10.22 2.40 -2.43
CA ALA A 198 11.44 2.17 -3.21
C ALA A 198 12.69 2.36 -2.35
N ALA A 199 13.70 1.51 -2.53
CA ALA A 199 14.98 1.68 -1.88
C ALA A 199 16.10 0.97 -2.65
N PRO A 200 17.36 1.41 -2.49
CA PRO A 200 18.52 0.64 -2.89
C PRO A 200 18.47 -0.77 -2.27
N ALA A 201 18.85 -1.79 -3.05
CA ALA A 201 18.86 -3.19 -2.63
C ALA A 201 19.48 -3.43 -1.23
N PRO A 202 20.62 -2.82 -0.85
CA PRO A 202 21.22 -3.03 0.46
C PRO A 202 20.37 -2.58 1.66
N LEU A 203 19.44 -1.63 1.48
CA LEU A 203 18.63 -1.08 2.58
C LEU A 203 17.37 -1.90 2.87
N TRP A 204 16.98 -2.82 1.97
CA TRP A 204 15.72 -3.57 2.15
C TRP A 204 15.75 -4.53 3.34
N GLN A 205 16.91 -5.10 3.69
CA GLN A 205 17.02 -5.95 4.87
C GLN A 205 16.82 -5.12 6.15
N GLU A 206 17.48 -3.97 6.26
CA GLU A 206 17.30 -3.06 7.39
C GLU A 206 15.85 -2.57 7.49
N PHE A 207 15.22 -2.26 6.36
CA PHE A 207 13.81 -1.87 6.33
C PHE A 207 12.86 -2.98 6.79
N ALA A 208 13.12 -4.23 6.37
CA ALA A 208 12.37 -5.40 6.82
C ALA A 208 12.52 -5.65 8.33
N ASP A 209 13.73 -5.44 8.86
CA ASP A 209 14.00 -5.57 10.29
C ASP A 209 13.28 -4.48 11.09
N LEU A 210 13.28 -3.23 10.63
CA LEU A 210 12.52 -2.12 11.23
C LEU A 210 11.01 -2.40 11.26
N TYR A 211 10.45 -2.97 10.19
CA TYR A 211 9.05 -3.39 10.14
C TYR A 211 8.76 -4.48 11.17
N LYS A 212 9.59 -5.52 11.21
CA LYS A 212 9.44 -6.63 12.16
C LYS A 212 9.47 -6.13 13.60
N GLN A 213 10.43 -5.27 13.94
CA GLN A 213 10.50 -4.67 15.28
C GLN A 213 9.29 -3.79 15.59
N SER A 214 8.84 -2.98 14.64
CA SER A 214 7.66 -2.13 14.81
C SER A 214 6.39 -2.93 15.09
N VAL A 215 6.18 -4.04 14.37
CA VAL A 215 5.08 -4.97 14.63
C VAL A 215 5.20 -5.58 16.03
N LEU A 216 6.40 -6.04 16.43
CA LEU A 216 6.63 -6.59 17.77
C LEU A 216 6.39 -5.56 18.88
N HIS A 217 6.78 -4.30 18.68
CA HIS A 217 6.53 -3.22 19.63
C HIS A 217 5.03 -2.98 19.80
N LEU A 218 4.26 -2.97 18.70
CA LEU A 218 2.79 -2.85 18.78
C LEU A 218 2.18 -4.04 19.52
N THR A 219 2.59 -5.27 19.21
CA THR A 219 2.01 -6.48 19.81
C THR A 219 2.31 -6.54 21.32
N HIS A 220 3.51 -6.13 21.75
CA HIS A 220 3.84 -6.00 23.17
C HIS A 220 3.00 -4.93 23.90
N CYS A 221 2.50 -3.94 23.16
CA CYS A 221 1.57 -2.93 23.68
C CYS A 221 0.09 -3.38 23.57
N GLY A 222 -0.18 -4.60 23.12
CA GLY A 222 -1.54 -5.14 22.98
C GLY A 222 -2.27 -4.75 21.68
N PHE A 223 -1.56 -4.26 20.66
CA PHE A 223 -2.13 -3.86 19.37
C PHE A 223 -1.45 -4.54 18.18
N ALA A 224 -2.14 -4.63 17.06
CA ALA A 224 -1.53 -4.91 15.75
C ALA A 224 -2.24 -4.04 14.72
N ASP A 225 -1.53 -3.60 13.69
CA ASP A 225 -2.05 -2.70 12.65
C ASP A 225 -1.47 -3.07 11.28
N ASP A 226 -1.89 -2.37 10.24
CA ASP A 226 -1.38 -2.57 8.88
C ASP A 226 -0.05 -1.84 8.59
N ASP A 227 0.42 -1.96 7.36
CA ASP A 227 1.69 -1.42 6.92
C ASP A 227 1.79 0.10 7.01
N GLN A 228 0.67 0.83 7.04
CA GLN A 228 0.68 2.29 7.08
C GLN A 228 1.22 2.80 8.42
N THR A 229 0.69 2.27 9.52
CA THR A 229 1.15 2.58 10.88
C THR A 229 2.56 2.04 11.11
N VAL A 230 2.85 0.83 10.64
CA VAL A 230 4.17 0.21 10.77
C VAL A 230 5.24 0.99 10.00
N SER A 231 4.91 1.57 8.84
CA SER A 231 5.81 2.48 8.09
C SER A 231 6.19 3.70 8.93
N VAL A 232 5.22 4.30 9.63
CA VAL A 232 5.45 5.48 10.47
C VAL A 232 6.40 5.14 11.62
N MET A 233 6.22 3.97 12.23
CA MET A 233 7.10 3.49 13.31
C MET A 233 8.52 3.23 12.81
N ALA A 234 8.67 2.55 11.67
CA ALA A 234 9.98 2.31 11.05
C ALA A 234 10.71 3.61 10.71
N TYR A 235 9.99 4.60 10.14
CA TYR A 235 10.53 5.94 9.88
C TYR A 235 10.98 6.63 11.17
N ARG A 236 10.18 6.59 12.24
CA ARG A 236 10.51 7.28 13.51
C ARG A 236 11.68 6.64 14.24
N GLU A 237 11.91 5.34 14.06
CA GLU A 237 13.03 4.63 14.66
C GLU A 237 14.37 5.07 14.05
N ASN A 238 14.43 5.30 12.73
CA ASN A 238 15.65 5.74 12.06
C ASN A 238 15.37 6.67 10.87
N PRO A 239 14.99 7.95 11.11
CA PRO A 239 14.52 8.85 10.07
C PRO A 239 15.57 9.20 9.00
N ASP A 240 16.86 9.12 9.34
CA ASP A 240 17.95 9.45 8.43
C ASP A 240 18.03 8.52 7.23
N LEU A 241 17.55 7.28 7.36
CA LEU A 241 17.47 6.31 6.26
C LEU A 241 16.43 6.67 5.20
N PHE A 242 15.48 7.55 5.54
CA PHE A 242 14.29 7.75 4.74
C PHE A 242 14.29 9.09 4.01
N GLU A 243 13.54 9.11 2.90
CA GLU A 243 13.11 10.29 2.19
C GLU A 243 11.59 10.18 1.97
N ILE A 244 10.86 11.16 2.49
CA ILE A 244 9.39 11.19 2.47
C ILE A 244 8.91 12.10 1.36
N HIS A 245 8.10 11.54 0.46
CA HIS A 245 7.51 12.25 -0.68
C HIS A 245 6.04 12.60 -0.37
N PRO A 246 5.66 13.88 -0.28
CA PRO A 246 4.27 14.24 -0.07
C PRO A 246 3.44 13.93 -1.32
N VAL A 247 2.32 13.23 -1.13
CA VAL A 247 1.40 12.84 -2.20
C VAL A 247 -0.03 13.27 -1.87
N ASP A 248 -0.84 13.52 -2.90
CA ASP A 248 -2.23 13.96 -2.74
C ASP A 248 -3.27 12.89 -3.09
N ASP A 249 -2.82 11.70 -3.49
CA ASP A 249 -3.63 10.52 -3.76
C ASP A 249 -2.84 9.23 -3.52
N TRP A 250 -3.52 8.21 -3.01
CA TRP A 250 -2.92 6.94 -2.58
C TRP A 250 -2.11 6.22 -3.67
N PHE A 251 -2.48 6.40 -4.94
CA PHE A 251 -1.88 5.71 -6.08
C PHE A 251 -1.20 6.67 -7.05
N ILE A 252 -0.79 7.86 -6.62
CA ILE A 252 -0.14 8.84 -7.50
C ILE A 252 1.37 8.65 -7.60
N ALA A 253 1.99 7.97 -6.62
CA ALA A 253 3.44 7.86 -6.48
C ALA A 253 4.16 7.55 -7.80
N LEU A 254 3.74 6.50 -8.54
CA LEU A 254 4.39 6.12 -9.80
C LEU A 254 4.41 7.25 -10.84
N LYS A 255 3.35 8.07 -10.90
CA LYS A 255 3.27 9.21 -11.82
C LYS A 255 4.27 10.30 -11.44
N GLU A 256 4.47 10.54 -10.16
CA GLU A 256 5.36 11.59 -9.64
C GLU A 256 6.84 11.23 -9.73
N VAL A 257 7.15 9.94 -9.83
CA VAL A 257 8.52 9.43 -9.86
C VAL A 257 8.83 8.68 -11.15
N GLY A 258 8.75 9.34 -12.31
CA GLY A 258 9.17 8.75 -13.61
C GLY A 258 8.06 8.10 -14.43
N GLY A 259 6.79 8.36 -14.07
CA GLY A 259 5.60 7.97 -14.82
C GLY A 259 4.78 9.18 -15.27
N GLU A 260 5.42 10.30 -15.61
CA GLU A 260 4.76 11.59 -15.83
C GLU A 260 3.73 11.57 -16.97
N HIS A 261 3.87 10.64 -17.91
CA HIS A 261 2.94 10.41 -19.02
C HIS A 261 1.61 9.77 -18.58
N LEU A 262 1.52 9.17 -17.39
CA LEU A 262 0.30 8.53 -16.91
C LEU A 262 -0.83 9.56 -16.74
N THR A 263 -1.96 9.34 -17.41
CA THR A 263 -3.13 10.20 -17.34
C THR A 263 -3.83 10.00 -16.01
N ARG A 264 -3.82 11.04 -15.18
CA ARG A 264 -4.53 11.05 -13.90
C ARG A 264 -6.02 11.32 -14.15
N ALA A 265 -6.90 10.57 -13.50
CA ALA A 265 -8.30 10.90 -13.40
C ALA A 265 -8.45 12.36 -12.92
N SER A 266 -9.28 13.14 -13.59
CA SER A 266 -9.62 14.47 -13.09
C SER A 266 -10.08 14.36 -11.64
N LYS A 267 -9.43 15.08 -10.72
CA LYS A 267 -9.89 15.12 -9.32
C LYS A 267 -11.37 15.44 -9.34
N ILE A 268 -12.16 14.52 -8.81
CA ILE A 268 -13.59 14.72 -8.75
C ILE A 268 -13.84 15.90 -7.80
N GLN A 269 -14.16 17.06 -8.38
CA GLN A 269 -14.23 18.35 -7.72
C GLN A 269 -15.07 18.32 -6.44
N TYR A 270 -16.12 17.48 -6.43
CA TYR A 270 -16.98 17.31 -5.26
C TYR A 270 -16.25 16.78 -4.03
N LYS A 271 -15.22 15.92 -4.17
CA LYS A 271 -14.52 15.35 -3.01
C LYS A 271 -13.74 16.42 -2.26
N GLU A 272 -13.08 17.32 -2.96
CA GLU A 272 -12.42 18.51 -2.39
C GLU A 272 -13.45 19.43 -1.73
N SER A 273 -14.56 19.69 -2.42
CA SER A 273 -15.64 20.51 -1.85
C SER A 273 -16.22 19.91 -0.57
N LYS A 274 -16.28 18.57 -0.47
CA LYS A 274 -16.70 17.87 0.75
C LYS A 274 -15.65 17.99 1.86
N LYS A 275 -14.37 17.79 1.56
CA LYS A 275 -13.27 17.89 2.54
C LYS A 275 -13.21 19.31 3.13
N GLN A 276 -13.32 20.34 2.29
CA GLN A 276 -13.37 21.73 2.72
C GLN A 276 -14.62 22.04 3.56
N ALA A 277 -15.78 21.49 3.19
CA ALA A 277 -16.99 21.62 4.00
C ALA A 277 -16.81 21.01 5.40
N GLN A 278 -16.21 19.81 5.49
CA GLN A 278 -15.97 19.12 6.75
C GLN A 278 -14.96 19.87 7.64
N ALA A 279 -13.87 20.38 7.08
CA ALA A 279 -12.88 21.16 7.82
C ALA A 279 -13.51 22.45 8.40
N LEU A 280 -14.30 23.17 7.60
CA LEU A 280 -15.01 24.38 8.06
C LEU A 280 -16.08 24.05 9.11
N TRP A 281 -16.75 22.90 8.97
CA TRP A 281 -17.74 22.44 9.95
C TRP A 281 -17.08 22.13 11.30
N GLN A 282 -15.95 21.44 11.29
CA GLN A 282 -15.17 21.13 12.49
C GLN A 282 -14.60 22.39 13.15
N ALA A 283 -14.23 23.40 12.35
CA ALA A 283 -13.77 24.70 12.84
C ALA A 283 -14.91 25.64 13.31
N GLY A 284 -16.17 25.18 13.35
CA GLY A 284 -17.32 25.98 13.79
C GLY A 284 -17.82 27.02 12.78
N ASN A 285 -17.28 27.05 11.56
CA ASN A 285 -17.69 27.98 10.50
C ASN A 285 -18.83 27.39 9.66
N TYR A 286 -20.00 27.22 10.30
CA TYR A 286 -21.13 26.48 9.74
C TYR A 286 -21.71 27.11 8.46
N THR A 287 -21.79 28.44 8.38
CA THR A 287 -22.34 29.12 7.19
C THR A 287 -21.48 28.86 5.96
N GLN A 288 -20.15 28.88 6.12
CA GLN A 288 -19.25 28.60 5.01
C GLN A 288 -19.19 27.10 4.70
N ALA A 289 -19.24 26.25 5.72
CA ALA A 289 -19.38 24.80 5.54
C ALA A 289 -20.62 24.42 4.73
N LEU A 290 -21.78 25.02 5.02
CA LEU A 290 -23.02 24.79 4.26
C LEU A 290 -22.91 25.22 2.79
N LYS A 291 -22.22 26.33 2.49
CA LYS A 291 -21.93 26.75 1.10
C LYS A 291 -21.10 25.71 0.37
N TRP A 292 -20.08 25.17 1.04
CA TRP A 292 -19.24 24.11 0.48
C TRP A 292 -19.98 22.77 0.34
N TYR A 293 -20.88 22.42 1.27
CA TYR A 293 -21.77 21.26 1.10
C TYR A 293 -22.73 21.43 -0.09
N GLY A 294 -23.26 22.64 -0.33
CA GLY A 294 -24.07 22.94 -1.52
C GLY A 294 -23.27 22.88 -2.83
N LYS A 295 -21.98 23.26 -2.81
CA LYS A 295 -21.06 23.07 -3.93
C LYS A 295 -20.78 21.59 -4.19
N TYR A 296 -20.47 20.83 -3.13
CA TYR A 296 -20.32 19.37 -3.16
C TYR A 296 -21.54 18.67 -3.81
N ALA A 297 -22.75 19.02 -3.37
CA ALA A 297 -23.96 18.40 -3.91
C ALA A 297 -24.13 18.65 -5.42
N ARG A 298 -23.86 19.87 -5.89
CA ARG A 298 -23.91 20.23 -7.32
C ARG A 298 -22.88 19.47 -8.16
N GLU A 299 -21.63 19.47 -7.71
CA GLU A 299 -20.54 18.77 -8.41
C GLU A 299 -20.78 17.25 -8.45
N LYS A 300 -21.34 16.67 -7.38
CA LYS A 300 -21.71 15.24 -7.33
C LYS A 300 -22.83 14.86 -8.30
N LEU A 301 -23.80 15.75 -8.50
CA LEU A 301 -24.88 15.55 -9.47
C LEU A 301 -24.38 15.62 -10.92
N GLN A 302 -23.38 16.46 -11.20
CA GLN A 302 -22.78 16.59 -12.53
C GLN A 302 -21.97 15.36 -12.94
N THR A 303 -21.28 14.70 -12.00
CA THR A 303 -20.51 13.47 -12.26
C THR A 303 -21.36 12.21 -12.47
N LYS A 304 -22.69 12.28 -12.33
CA LYS A 304 -23.62 11.15 -12.57
C LYS A 304 -24.32 11.20 -13.93
N ARG A 305 -24.04 12.21 -14.75
CA ARG A 305 -24.48 12.33 -16.14
C ARG A 305 -23.33 11.97 -17.07
#